data_AF-F0RDW5-F1
#
_entry.id   AF-F0RDW5-F1
#
_cell.length_a   1.000
_cell.length_b   1.000
_cell.length_c   1.000
_cell.angle_alpha   90.00
_cell.angle_beta   90.00
_cell.angle_gamma   90.00
#
_symmetry.space_group_name_H-M   'P 1'
#
loop_
_entity.id
_entity.type
_entity.pdbx_description
1 polymer ?
#
loop_
_entity_poly.entity_id
_entity_poly.type
_entity_poly.pdbx_seq_one_letter_code
_entity_poly.pdbx_strand_id
1 'polypeptide(L)'
;MITINDRISDKLKSTDIWIQHISDDERNLKPMGLNFRFLEVDLAVKSINDKDYMQSKLHFYIASLLDKMRVEKFNDTLFDFGLPYIVYPILSDNEILIKTYSKLRYNAWGRMPSMDENVLKGKDAVWCNTVQFFMANDVQGIERNLNIIETLTLSKLPKNKQELKIDYDFYKALLSKDKSKCEELLEQLVSPKIHKKRNTNDVLAQYVSQPALGYAKLAWRLGIEVEVNSPLIPKEILPIEPLDNYEIPYNFLRQE
;
A
#
# COMPACT_ATOMS: atom_id res chain seq x y z
N MET A 1 12.43 2.51 23.55
CA MET A 1 11.71 2.09 22.31
C MET A 1 11.86 3.23 21.32
N ILE A 2 12.26 2.96 20.08
CA ILE A 2 12.44 4.00 19.05
C ILE A 2 11.06 4.56 18.69
N THR A 3 10.90 5.89 18.71
CA THR A 3 9.65 6.56 18.33
C THR A 3 9.61 6.86 16.83
N ILE A 4 8.43 7.25 16.30
CA ILE A 4 8.31 7.70 14.91
C ILE A 4 9.13 8.98 14.65
N ASN A 5 9.21 9.86 15.65
CA ASN A 5 10.01 11.09 15.59
C ASN A 5 11.51 10.79 15.52
N ASP A 6 11.99 9.79 16.29
CA ASP A 6 13.41 9.38 16.23
C ASP A 6 13.76 8.86 14.83
N ARG A 7 12.87 8.03 14.23
CA ARG A 7 13.07 7.48 12.88
C ARG A 7 13.07 8.55 11.79
N ILE A 8 12.23 9.57 11.92
CA ILE A 8 12.15 10.67 10.97
C ILE A 8 13.39 11.56 11.12
N SER A 9 13.74 11.94 12.34
CA SER A 9 14.93 12.75 12.65
C SER A 9 16.21 12.12 12.10
N ASP A 10 16.39 10.81 12.27
CA ASP A 10 17.53 10.07 11.74
C ASP A 10 17.59 10.09 10.20
N LYS A 11 16.46 9.88 9.53
CA LYS A 11 16.37 9.92 8.05
C LYS A 11 16.58 11.32 7.50
N LEU A 12 16.01 12.35 8.12
CA LEU A 12 16.15 13.74 7.69
C LEU A 12 17.61 14.21 7.73
N LYS A 13 18.43 13.72 8.67
CA LYS A 13 19.88 14.00 8.67
C LYS A 13 20.62 13.43 7.48
N SER A 14 20.03 12.44 6.81
CA SER A 14 20.65 11.71 5.70
C SER A 14 20.12 12.16 4.32
N THR A 15 19.10 13.02 4.25
CA THR A 15 18.46 13.38 2.97
C THR A 15 19.42 14.09 2.02
N ASP A 16 20.25 14.99 2.54
CA ASP A 16 21.24 15.72 1.72
C ASP A 16 22.28 14.76 1.13
N ILE A 17 22.69 13.77 1.93
CA ILE A 17 23.59 12.70 1.48
C ILE A 17 22.90 11.88 0.39
N TRP A 18 21.65 11.47 0.57
CA TRP A 18 20.93 10.70 -0.45
C TRP A 18 20.77 11.48 -1.76
N ILE A 19 20.47 12.79 -1.69
CA ILE A 19 20.39 13.67 -2.87
C ILE A 19 21.74 13.77 -3.57
N GLN A 20 22.83 13.96 -2.80
CA GLN A 20 24.18 14.00 -3.35
C GLN A 20 24.52 12.68 -4.06
N HIS A 21 24.25 11.53 -3.43
CA HIS A 21 24.47 10.22 -4.02
C HIS A 21 23.70 10.01 -5.34
N ILE A 22 22.45 10.48 -5.42
CA ILE A 22 21.66 10.43 -6.67
C ILE A 22 22.29 11.33 -7.74
N SER A 23 22.77 12.51 -7.34
CA SER A 23 23.37 13.51 -8.24
C SER A 23 24.73 13.04 -8.78
N ASP A 24 25.50 12.34 -7.96
CA ASP A 24 26.81 11.79 -8.34
C ASP A 24 26.69 10.61 -9.31
N ASP A 25 25.64 9.79 -9.17
CA ASP A 25 25.43 8.60 -10.00
C ASP A 25 23.94 8.18 -10.01
N GLU A 26 23.31 8.22 -11.19
CA GLU A 26 21.90 7.85 -11.37
C GLU A 26 21.60 6.40 -10.92
N ARG A 27 22.60 5.50 -10.90
CA ARG A 27 22.43 4.14 -10.38
C ARG A 27 22.03 4.13 -8.90
N ASN A 28 22.32 5.19 -8.15
CA ASN A 28 21.91 5.35 -6.76
C ASN A 28 20.42 5.73 -6.61
N LEU A 29 19.72 6.10 -7.70
CA LEU A 29 18.31 6.46 -7.65
C LEU A 29 17.43 5.33 -7.11
N LYS A 30 17.74 4.07 -7.44
CA LYS A 30 16.98 2.92 -6.90
C LYS A 30 17.12 2.78 -5.38
N PRO A 31 18.34 2.60 -4.81
CA PRO A 31 18.48 2.45 -3.36
C PRO A 31 18.11 3.73 -2.58
N MET A 32 18.46 4.92 -3.08
CA MET A 32 18.11 6.18 -2.40
C MET A 32 16.61 6.49 -2.50
N GLY A 33 15.97 6.18 -3.64
CA GLY A 33 14.52 6.29 -3.79
C GLY A 33 13.76 5.43 -2.78
N LEU A 34 14.28 4.24 -2.43
CA LEU A 34 13.71 3.42 -1.36
C LEU A 34 13.84 4.08 0.02
N ASN A 35 14.97 4.75 0.31
CA ASN A 35 15.15 5.50 1.55
C ASN A 35 14.16 6.66 1.67
N PHE A 36 14.02 7.46 0.61
CA PHE A 36 12.99 8.51 0.53
C PHE A 36 11.60 7.93 0.71
N ARG A 37 11.30 6.78 0.11
CA ARG A 37 10.00 6.14 0.26
C ARG A 37 9.72 5.78 1.71
N PHE A 38 10.70 5.26 2.45
CA PHE A 38 10.53 4.99 3.88
C PHE A 38 10.38 6.25 4.72
N LEU A 39 11.08 7.34 4.37
CA LEU A 39 10.89 8.64 5.01
C LEU A 39 9.46 9.16 4.80
N GLU A 40 8.97 9.17 3.57
CA GLU A 40 7.61 9.62 3.23
C GLU A 40 6.53 8.82 3.96
N VAL A 41 6.69 7.51 4.09
CA VAL A 41 5.73 6.68 4.84
C VAL A 41 5.75 6.99 6.33
N ASP A 42 6.93 7.19 6.92
CA ASP A 42 7.03 7.59 8.32
C ASP A 42 6.38 8.99 8.52
N LEU A 43 6.60 9.94 7.59
CA LEU A 43 5.97 11.27 7.62
C LEU A 43 4.44 11.20 7.44
N ALA A 44 3.93 10.33 6.56
CA ALA A 44 2.50 10.14 6.36
C ALA A 44 1.82 9.67 7.66
N VAL A 45 2.38 8.63 8.29
CA VAL A 45 1.84 8.08 9.54
C VAL A 45 1.98 9.06 10.71
N LYS A 46 3.08 9.84 10.77
CA LYS A 46 3.20 10.93 11.74
C LYS A 46 2.10 11.98 11.52
N SER A 47 1.84 12.36 10.28
CA SER A 47 0.80 13.35 9.94
C SER A 47 -0.59 12.87 10.33
N ILE A 48 -0.89 11.57 10.17
CA ILE A 48 -2.12 10.95 10.72
C ILE A 48 -2.20 11.15 12.23
N ASN A 49 -1.13 10.83 12.96
CA ASN A 49 -1.09 10.97 14.42
C ASN A 49 -1.31 12.43 14.86
N ASP A 50 -0.76 13.37 14.09
CA ASP A 50 -0.88 14.80 14.34
C ASP A 50 -2.22 15.38 13.83
N LYS A 51 -3.08 14.53 13.25
CA LYS A 51 -4.37 14.89 12.62
C LYS A 51 -4.24 15.86 11.44
N ASP A 52 -3.08 15.89 10.80
CA ASP A 52 -2.84 16.57 9.54
C ASP A 52 -3.06 15.60 8.37
N TYR A 53 -4.34 15.37 8.05
CA TYR A 53 -4.70 14.42 7.01
C TYR A 53 -4.34 14.91 5.60
N MET A 54 -4.23 16.23 5.39
CA MET A 54 -3.77 16.78 4.12
C MET A 54 -2.31 16.40 3.86
N GLN A 55 -1.44 16.61 4.86
CA GLN A 55 -0.04 16.19 4.73
C GLN A 55 0.10 14.67 4.65
N SER A 56 -0.73 13.92 5.37
CA SER A 56 -0.72 12.46 5.24
C SER A 56 -1.00 12.01 3.81
N LYS A 57 -2.01 12.60 3.14
CA LYS A 57 -2.34 12.27 1.74
C LYS A 57 -1.18 12.62 0.81
N LEU A 58 -0.55 13.78 1.00
CA LEU A 58 0.60 14.22 0.21
C LEU A 58 1.79 13.26 0.35
N HIS A 59 2.13 12.88 1.58
CA HIS A 59 3.23 11.95 1.82
C HIS A 59 2.94 10.54 1.28
N PHE A 60 1.70 10.05 1.35
CA PHE A 60 1.33 8.80 0.68
C PHE A 60 1.43 8.90 -0.85
N TYR A 61 1.05 10.04 -1.43
CA TYR A 61 1.22 10.31 -2.84
C TYR A 61 2.70 10.25 -3.26
N ILE A 62 3.58 10.94 -2.55
CA ILE A 62 5.03 10.98 -2.86
C ILE A 62 5.67 9.60 -2.67
N ALA A 63 5.35 8.89 -1.59
CA ALA A 63 5.79 7.51 -1.38
C ALA A 63 5.41 6.60 -2.56
N SER A 64 4.21 6.79 -3.11
CA SER A 64 3.72 6.03 -4.26
C SER A 64 4.38 6.48 -5.57
N LEU A 65 4.73 7.75 -5.75
CA LEU A 65 5.54 8.16 -6.90
C LEU A 65 6.92 7.50 -6.90
N LEU A 66 7.54 7.38 -5.72
CA LEU A 66 8.83 6.69 -5.57
C LEU A 66 8.71 5.19 -5.89
N ASP A 67 7.65 4.53 -5.43
CA ASP A 67 7.39 3.13 -5.76
C ASP A 67 7.08 2.94 -7.26
N LYS A 68 6.27 3.82 -7.88
CA LYS A 68 6.03 3.83 -9.34
C LYS A 68 7.33 3.97 -10.14
N MET A 69 8.16 4.97 -9.81
CA MET A 69 9.46 5.18 -10.44
C MET A 69 10.32 3.92 -10.35
N ARG A 70 10.31 3.22 -9.21
CA ARG A 70 11.08 1.99 -9.03
C ARG A 70 10.60 0.85 -9.93
N VAL A 71 9.30 0.69 -10.11
CA VAL A 71 8.76 -0.31 -11.05
C VAL A 71 9.13 0.06 -12.49
N GLU A 72 8.89 1.30 -12.92
CA GLU A 72 9.06 1.69 -14.32
C GLU A 72 10.53 1.79 -14.76
N LYS A 73 11.40 2.37 -13.92
CA LYS A 73 12.82 2.54 -14.26
C LYS A 73 13.66 1.31 -13.94
N PHE A 74 13.31 0.57 -12.90
CA PHE A 74 14.17 -0.49 -12.36
C PHE A 74 13.52 -1.87 -12.26
N ASN A 75 12.33 -2.04 -12.87
CA ASN A 75 11.58 -3.29 -12.90
C ASN A 75 11.43 -3.94 -11.52
N ASP A 76 11.20 -3.11 -10.49
CA ASP A 76 11.12 -3.57 -9.10
C ASP A 76 9.88 -4.44 -8.85
N THR A 77 10.05 -5.55 -8.14
CA THR A 77 8.99 -6.54 -7.90
C THR A 77 8.22 -6.27 -6.61
N LEU A 78 8.09 -4.99 -6.23
CA LEU A 78 7.51 -4.56 -4.96
C LEU A 78 6.12 -5.13 -4.66
N PHE A 79 5.33 -5.46 -5.70
CA PHE A 79 4.00 -6.06 -5.55
C PHE A 79 4.03 -7.51 -5.04
N ASP A 80 5.17 -8.19 -5.08
CA ASP A 80 5.36 -9.50 -4.43
C ASP A 80 5.53 -9.39 -2.90
N PHE A 81 5.76 -8.19 -2.36
CA PHE A 81 6.10 -7.98 -0.94
C PHE A 81 4.96 -7.41 -0.10
N GLY A 82 3.75 -7.39 -0.65
CA GLY A 82 2.50 -7.19 0.10
C GLY A 82 1.83 -5.83 -0.07
N LEU A 83 0.75 -5.66 0.68
CA LEU A 83 -0.23 -4.60 0.50
C LEU A 83 0.23 -3.17 0.76
N PRO A 84 1.24 -2.87 1.60
CA PRO A 84 1.64 -1.47 1.84
C PRO A 84 1.91 -0.72 0.53
N TYR A 85 2.43 -1.39 -0.48
CA TYR A 85 2.75 -0.83 -1.79
C TYR A 85 1.53 -0.48 -2.66
N ILE A 86 0.36 -1.07 -2.41
CA ILE A 86 -0.86 -0.81 -3.19
C ILE A 86 -1.89 0.03 -2.44
N VAL A 87 -1.80 0.10 -1.09
CA VAL A 87 -2.74 0.90 -0.29
C VAL A 87 -2.38 2.39 -0.21
N TYR A 88 -1.10 2.74 -0.32
CA TYR A 88 -0.67 4.15 -0.28
C TYR A 88 -1.22 5.01 -1.43
N PRO A 89 -1.26 4.58 -2.71
CA PRO A 89 -1.92 5.37 -3.74
C PRO A 89 -3.41 5.57 -3.44
N ILE A 90 -4.10 4.58 -2.83
CA ILE A 90 -5.51 4.72 -2.42
C ILE A 90 -5.66 5.76 -1.30
N LEU A 91 -4.78 5.72 -0.29
CA LEU A 91 -4.78 6.65 0.84
C LEU A 91 -4.41 8.08 0.44
N SER A 92 -3.82 8.28 -0.75
CA SER A 92 -3.49 9.62 -1.25
C SER A 92 -4.69 10.38 -1.82
N ASP A 93 -5.78 9.70 -2.17
CA ASP A 93 -6.91 10.24 -2.96
C ASP A 93 -6.54 10.80 -4.35
N ASN A 94 -5.33 10.57 -4.85
CA ASN A 94 -4.95 11.03 -6.20
C ASN A 94 -5.48 10.08 -7.28
N GLU A 95 -6.56 10.47 -7.97
CA GLU A 95 -7.23 9.65 -8.99
C GLU A 95 -6.32 9.23 -10.15
N ILE A 96 -5.46 10.14 -10.63
CA ILE A 96 -4.52 9.86 -11.72
C ILE A 96 -3.56 8.76 -11.28
N LEU A 97 -2.99 8.89 -10.08
CA LEU A 97 -2.07 7.91 -9.52
C LEU A 97 -2.74 6.56 -9.30
N ILE A 98 -3.95 6.52 -8.73
CA ILE A 98 -4.71 5.28 -8.52
C ILE A 98 -4.98 4.58 -9.86
N LYS A 99 -5.38 5.34 -10.89
CA LYS A 99 -5.60 4.81 -12.24
C LYS A 99 -4.31 4.27 -12.87
N THR A 100 -3.17 4.91 -12.62
CA THR A 100 -1.87 4.41 -13.06
C THR A 100 -1.50 3.11 -12.33
N TYR A 101 -1.68 3.08 -11.00
CA TYR A 101 -1.37 1.92 -10.17
C TYR A 101 -2.22 0.69 -10.49
N SER A 102 -3.47 0.86 -10.94
CA SER A 102 -4.31 -0.27 -11.36
C SER A 102 -3.71 -1.06 -12.54
N LYS A 103 -2.87 -0.40 -13.36
CA LYS A 103 -2.21 -0.97 -14.54
C LYS A 103 -0.72 -1.22 -14.37
N LEU A 104 -0.11 -0.74 -13.29
CA LEU A 104 1.33 -0.84 -13.07
C LEU A 104 1.75 -2.32 -12.93
N ARG A 105 2.78 -2.72 -13.67
CA ARG A 105 3.32 -4.11 -13.71
C ARG A 105 4.84 -4.07 -13.80
N TYR A 106 5.49 -5.05 -13.19
CA TYR A 106 6.88 -5.40 -13.51
C TYR A 106 6.90 -6.55 -14.54
N ASN A 107 7.92 -6.54 -15.39
CA ASN A 107 8.12 -7.47 -16.49
C ASN A 107 9.02 -8.65 -16.08
N ALA A 108 8.96 -9.73 -16.87
CA ALA A 108 9.91 -10.83 -16.72
C ALA A 108 11.34 -10.36 -17.03
N TRP A 109 12.32 -10.89 -16.30
CA TRP A 109 13.74 -10.63 -16.58
C TRP A 109 14.62 -11.79 -16.15
N GLY A 110 15.47 -12.27 -17.07
CA GLY A 110 16.32 -13.43 -16.84
C GLY A 110 15.49 -14.67 -16.49
N ARG A 111 15.63 -15.17 -15.26
CA ARG A 111 14.84 -16.29 -14.73
C ARG A 111 13.62 -15.84 -13.89
N MET A 112 13.45 -14.53 -13.69
CA MET A 112 12.34 -13.96 -12.94
C MET A 112 11.08 -13.92 -13.81
N PRO A 113 9.96 -14.53 -13.37
CA PRO A 113 8.68 -14.40 -14.05
C PRO A 113 8.16 -12.95 -14.02
N SER A 114 7.24 -12.62 -14.93
CA SER A 114 6.49 -11.37 -14.87
C SER A 114 5.49 -11.38 -13.70
N MET A 115 4.92 -10.20 -13.41
CA MET A 115 3.84 -10.09 -12.42
C MET A 115 2.65 -10.98 -12.78
N ASP A 116 2.21 -10.95 -14.04
CA ASP A 116 1.04 -11.72 -14.48
C ASP A 116 1.31 -13.22 -14.41
N GLU A 117 2.53 -13.68 -14.72
CA GLU A 117 2.91 -15.08 -14.55
C GLU A 117 2.92 -15.52 -13.07
N ASN A 118 3.38 -14.65 -12.17
CA ASN A 118 3.32 -14.88 -10.73
C ASN A 118 1.87 -14.96 -10.23
N VAL A 119 1.00 -14.04 -10.70
CA VAL A 119 -0.44 -14.04 -10.40
C VAL A 119 -1.08 -15.35 -10.82
N LEU A 120 -0.88 -15.79 -12.07
CA LEU A 120 -1.46 -17.05 -12.59
C LEU A 120 -0.99 -18.29 -11.82
N LYS A 121 0.20 -18.24 -11.20
CA LYS A 121 0.74 -19.30 -10.34
C LYS A 121 0.26 -19.22 -8.88
N GLY A 122 -0.59 -18.25 -8.54
CA GLY A 122 -1.07 -18.00 -7.17
C GLY A 122 0.03 -17.54 -6.21
N LYS A 123 1.08 -16.87 -6.73
CA LYS A 123 2.16 -16.27 -5.92
C LYS A 123 1.73 -14.94 -5.31
N ASP A 124 2.57 -14.38 -4.44
CA ASP A 124 2.25 -13.24 -3.58
C ASP A 124 1.70 -12.00 -4.35
N ALA A 125 2.13 -11.77 -5.61
CA ALA A 125 1.57 -10.72 -6.48
C ALA A 125 0.03 -10.75 -6.63
N VAL A 126 -0.62 -11.92 -6.49
CA VAL A 126 -2.10 -12.04 -6.63
C VAL A 126 -2.85 -11.14 -5.65
N TRP A 127 -2.30 -10.93 -4.44
CA TRP A 127 -2.95 -10.11 -3.42
C TRP A 127 -2.99 -8.63 -3.83
N CYS A 128 -1.86 -8.07 -4.27
CA CYS A 128 -1.78 -6.70 -4.77
C CYS A 128 -2.57 -6.54 -6.07
N ASN A 129 -2.50 -7.54 -6.96
CA ASN A 129 -3.20 -7.50 -8.23
C ASN A 129 -4.73 -7.53 -8.07
N THR A 130 -5.23 -8.19 -7.02
CA THR A 130 -6.67 -8.14 -6.69
C THR A 130 -7.10 -6.72 -6.32
N VAL A 131 -6.32 -6.01 -5.51
CA VAL A 131 -6.56 -4.59 -5.20
C VAL A 131 -6.48 -3.72 -6.46
N GLN A 132 -5.53 -3.99 -7.36
CA GLN A 132 -5.45 -3.30 -8.66
C GLN A 132 -6.72 -3.47 -9.50
N PHE A 133 -7.34 -4.66 -9.51
CA PHE A 133 -8.60 -4.84 -10.21
C PHE A 133 -9.77 -4.12 -9.54
N PHE A 134 -9.80 -4.04 -8.21
CA PHE A 134 -10.74 -3.15 -7.50
C PHE A 134 -10.53 -1.68 -7.89
N MET A 135 -9.29 -1.18 -7.92
CA MET A 135 -8.98 0.19 -8.38
C MET A 135 -9.45 0.45 -9.83
N ALA A 136 -9.40 -0.58 -10.69
CA ALA A 136 -9.83 -0.49 -12.08
C ALA A 136 -11.34 -0.69 -12.29
N ASN A 137 -12.09 -1.07 -11.25
CA ASN A 137 -13.46 -1.58 -11.36
C ASN A 137 -13.58 -2.78 -12.34
N ASP A 138 -12.55 -3.63 -12.40
CA ASP A 138 -12.51 -4.82 -13.25
C ASP A 138 -13.07 -6.04 -12.50
N VAL A 139 -14.39 -6.21 -12.54
CA VAL A 139 -15.10 -7.32 -11.87
C VAL A 139 -14.58 -8.70 -12.31
N GLN A 140 -14.34 -8.89 -13.61
CA GLN A 140 -13.85 -10.16 -14.13
C GLN A 140 -12.43 -10.47 -13.63
N GLY A 141 -11.57 -9.45 -13.55
CA GLY A 141 -10.25 -9.55 -12.96
C GLY A 141 -10.29 -9.91 -11.48
N ILE A 142 -11.20 -9.29 -10.70
CA ILE A 142 -11.40 -9.61 -9.28
C ILE A 142 -11.82 -11.07 -9.11
N GLU A 143 -12.88 -11.51 -9.80
CA GLU A 143 -13.40 -12.88 -9.72
C GLU A 143 -12.34 -13.92 -10.09
N ARG A 144 -11.59 -13.67 -11.17
CA ARG A 144 -10.47 -14.54 -11.58
C ARG A 144 -9.44 -14.67 -10.48
N ASN A 145 -9.01 -13.55 -9.88
CA ASN A 145 -7.99 -13.58 -8.83
C ASN A 145 -8.50 -14.23 -7.54
N LEU A 146 -9.76 -14.02 -7.16
CA LEU A 146 -10.37 -14.71 -6.03
C LEU A 146 -10.37 -16.22 -6.23
N ASN A 147 -10.74 -16.70 -7.42
CA ASN A 147 -10.67 -18.12 -7.75
C ASN A 147 -9.23 -18.66 -7.71
N ILE A 148 -8.24 -17.90 -8.20
CA ILE A 148 -6.81 -18.27 -8.09
C ILE A 148 -6.38 -18.38 -6.62
N ILE A 149 -6.74 -17.38 -5.80
CA ILE A 149 -6.40 -17.37 -4.37
C ILE A 149 -6.99 -18.61 -3.69
N GLU A 150 -8.27 -18.87 -3.90
CA GLU A 150 -9.00 -19.99 -3.30
C GLU A 150 -8.39 -21.35 -3.68
N THR A 151 -8.12 -21.55 -4.97
CA THR A 151 -7.70 -22.86 -5.50
C THR A 151 -6.19 -23.12 -5.40
N LEU A 152 -5.35 -22.09 -5.60
CA LEU A 152 -3.90 -22.26 -5.72
C LEU A 152 -3.11 -21.73 -4.52
N THR A 153 -3.64 -20.74 -3.79
CA THR A 153 -2.90 -20.03 -2.73
C THR A 153 -3.30 -20.48 -1.33
N LEU A 154 -4.60 -20.46 -0.97
CA LEU A 154 -5.06 -20.70 0.40
C LEU A 154 -4.65 -22.07 0.95
N SER A 155 -4.74 -23.12 0.13
CA SER A 155 -4.37 -24.50 0.50
C SER A 155 -2.87 -24.65 0.79
N LYS A 156 -2.03 -23.76 0.26
CA LYS A 156 -0.57 -23.77 0.41
C LYS A 156 -0.07 -22.77 1.44
N LEU A 157 -0.96 -22.00 2.08
CA LEU A 157 -0.56 -21.04 3.10
C LEU A 157 0.11 -21.75 4.27
N PRO A 158 1.32 -21.31 4.69
CA PRO A 158 1.95 -21.87 5.86
C PRO A 158 1.15 -21.53 7.13
N LYS A 159 1.34 -22.31 8.20
CA LYS A 159 0.61 -22.15 9.47
C LYS A 159 0.79 -20.74 10.09
N ASN A 160 1.93 -20.10 9.84
CA ASN A 160 2.25 -18.77 10.34
C ASN A 160 1.70 -17.61 9.49
N LYS A 161 0.99 -17.89 8.38
CA LYS A 161 0.36 -16.90 7.49
C LYS A 161 -1.16 -17.08 7.33
N GLN A 162 -1.80 -17.82 8.25
CA GLN A 162 -3.23 -18.13 8.14
C GLN A 162 -4.13 -16.89 8.21
N GLU A 163 -3.63 -15.79 8.79
CA GLU A 163 -4.33 -14.51 8.82
C GLU A 163 -4.60 -13.91 7.43
N LEU A 164 -3.89 -14.34 6.37
CA LEU A 164 -4.18 -13.92 4.99
C LEU A 164 -5.55 -14.40 4.47
N LYS A 165 -6.20 -15.34 5.16
CA LYS A 165 -7.60 -15.70 4.88
C LYS A 165 -8.56 -14.53 5.12
N ILE A 166 -8.24 -13.65 6.09
CA ILE A 166 -9.04 -12.45 6.37
C ILE A 166 -9.00 -11.50 5.17
N ASP A 167 -7.84 -11.34 4.54
CA ASP A 167 -7.69 -10.54 3.31
C ASP A 167 -8.55 -11.10 2.16
N TYR A 168 -8.53 -12.43 1.97
CA TYR A 168 -9.38 -13.10 0.97
C TYR A 168 -10.88 -12.91 1.24
N ASP A 169 -11.31 -13.15 2.48
CA ASP A 169 -12.70 -13.00 2.87
C ASP A 169 -13.15 -11.54 2.75
N PHE A 170 -12.25 -10.58 3.00
CA PHE A 170 -12.54 -9.16 2.84
C PHE A 170 -12.78 -8.81 1.37
N TYR A 171 -11.95 -9.31 0.46
CA TYR A 171 -12.16 -9.11 -0.97
C TYR A 171 -13.50 -9.69 -1.46
N LYS A 172 -13.92 -10.84 -0.93
CA LYS A 172 -15.24 -11.42 -1.25
C LYS A 172 -16.38 -10.54 -0.75
N ALA A 173 -16.32 -10.11 0.51
CA ALA A 173 -17.32 -9.21 1.08
C ALA A 173 -17.40 -7.88 0.31
N LEU A 174 -16.24 -7.35 -0.07
CA LEU A 174 -16.14 -6.12 -0.85
C LEU A 174 -16.77 -6.26 -2.23
N LEU A 175 -16.48 -7.37 -2.95
CA LEU A 175 -17.08 -7.67 -4.24
C LEU A 175 -18.61 -7.81 -4.14
N SER A 176 -19.12 -8.45 -3.09
CA SER A 176 -20.56 -8.60 -2.86
C SER A 176 -21.23 -7.36 -2.26
N LYS A 177 -20.47 -6.28 -2.01
CA LYS A 177 -20.92 -5.07 -1.32
C LYS A 177 -21.55 -5.31 0.06
N ASP A 178 -21.05 -6.33 0.77
CA ASP A 178 -21.53 -6.68 2.11
C ASP A 178 -20.83 -5.79 3.15
N LYS A 179 -21.44 -4.64 3.45
CA LYS A 179 -20.92 -3.65 4.42
C LYS A 179 -20.64 -4.30 5.78
N SER A 180 -21.61 -5.02 6.34
CA SER A 180 -21.49 -5.63 7.67
C SER A 180 -20.35 -6.63 7.73
N LYS A 181 -20.17 -7.45 6.68
CA LYS A 181 -19.05 -8.39 6.64
C LYS A 181 -17.70 -7.69 6.44
N CYS A 182 -17.65 -6.62 5.65
CA CYS A 182 -16.45 -5.79 5.55
C CYS A 182 -16.05 -5.22 6.93
N GLU A 183 -17.00 -4.67 7.69
CA GLU A 183 -16.75 -4.14 9.03
C GLU A 183 -16.25 -5.22 9.99
N GLU A 184 -16.91 -6.39 10.03
CA GLU A 184 -16.50 -7.53 10.85
C GLU A 184 -15.04 -7.95 10.57
N LEU A 185 -14.65 -8.00 9.29
CA LEU A 185 -13.29 -8.41 8.90
C LEU A 185 -12.25 -7.33 9.19
N LEU A 186 -12.62 -6.05 9.07
CA LEU A 186 -11.77 -4.94 9.48
C LEU A 186 -11.54 -4.94 11.00
N GLU A 187 -12.58 -5.22 11.80
CA GLU A 187 -12.46 -5.42 13.25
C GLU A 187 -11.49 -6.55 13.60
N GLN A 188 -11.54 -7.66 12.84
CA GLN A 188 -10.58 -8.75 13.00
C GLN A 188 -9.14 -8.29 12.69
N LEU A 189 -8.92 -7.51 11.62
CA LEU A 189 -7.60 -7.01 11.25
C LEU A 189 -6.98 -6.07 12.29
N VAL A 190 -7.79 -5.32 13.02
CA VAL A 190 -7.34 -4.43 14.10
C VAL A 190 -7.28 -5.12 15.47
N SER A 191 -7.74 -6.37 15.59
CA SER A 191 -7.60 -7.14 16.82
C SER A 191 -6.11 -7.29 17.20
N PRO A 192 -5.73 -7.23 18.49
CA PRO A 192 -4.31 -7.18 18.88
C PRO A 192 -3.44 -8.31 18.31
N LYS A 193 -4.01 -9.52 18.22
CA LYS A 193 -3.32 -10.70 17.70
C LYS A 193 -3.06 -10.61 16.19
N ILE A 194 -4.05 -10.19 15.41
CA ILE A 194 -3.93 -10.11 13.95
C ILE A 194 -3.14 -8.86 13.55
N HIS A 195 -3.41 -7.73 14.21
CA HIS A 195 -2.70 -6.47 14.00
C HIS A 195 -1.18 -6.65 14.11
N LYS A 196 -0.71 -7.29 15.20
CA LYS A 196 0.72 -7.59 15.41
C LYS A 196 1.33 -8.47 14.32
N LYS A 197 0.55 -9.37 13.70
CA LYS A 197 1.03 -10.26 12.64
C LYS A 197 1.07 -9.58 11.27
N ARG A 198 0.05 -8.79 10.96
CA ARG A 198 -0.11 -8.17 9.65
C ARG A 198 0.70 -6.88 9.50
N ASN A 199 1.13 -6.26 10.60
CA ASN A 199 1.94 -5.04 10.60
C ASN A 199 3.35 -5.33 11.13
N THR A 200 4.32 -5.46 10.23
CA THR A 200 5.70 -5.84 10.56
C THR A 200 6.58 -4.67 11.03
N ASN A 201 6.13 -3.43 10.83
CA ASN A 201 6.82 -2.25 11.34
C ASN A 201 6.24 -1.86 12.70
N ASP A 202 6.90 -2.31 13.77
CA ASP A 202 6.46 -2.11 15.16
C ASP A 202 6.24 -0.63 15.54
N VAL A 203 6.92 0.31 14.88
CA VAL A 203 6.74 1.74 15.14
C VAL A 203 5.48 2.25 14.45
N LEU A 204 5.29 1.95 13.17
CA LEU A 204 4.10 2.40 12.43
C LEU A 204 2.82 1.71 12.93
N ALA A 205 2.93 0.45 13.37
CA ALA A 205 1.84 -0.34 13.91
C ALA A 205 1.24 0.29 15.20
N GLN A 206 1.92 1.23 15.86
CA GLN A 206 1.36 1.94 17.01
C GLN A 206 0.28 2.95 16.61
N TYR A 207 0.30 3.41 15.36
CA TYR A 207 -0.54 4.51 14.88
C TYR A 207 -1.61 4.05 13.90
N VAL A 208 -1.29 3.07 13.05
CA VAL A 208 -2.21 2.58 12.01
C VAL A 208 -2.10 1.07 11.83
N SER A 209 -3.21 0.44 11.43
CA SER A 209 -3.18 -0.90 10.83
C SER A 209 -3.19 -0.74 9.31
N GLN A 210 -2.03 -0.90 8.67
CA GLN A 210 -1.86 -0.64 7.24
C GLN A 210 -2.86 -1.40 6.34
N PRO A 211 -3.08 -2.72 6.49
CA PRO A 211 -4.07 -3.41 5.67
C PRO A 211 -5.49 -2.93 5.97
N ALA A 212 -5.86 -2.79 7.25
CA ALA A 212 -7.22 -2.42 7.62
C ALA A 212 -7.57 -0.99 7.17
N LEU A 213 -6.66 -0.04 7.34
CA LEU A 213 -6.83 1.34 6.90
C LEU A 213 -6.94 1.43 5.37
N GLY A 214 -6.06 0.74 4.64
CA GLY A 214 -6.12 0.67 3.18
C GLY A 214 -7.41 0.04 2.65
N TYR A 215 -7.88 -1.02 3.29
CA TYR A 215 -9.12 -1.71 2.96
C TYR A 215 -10.37 -0.89 3.28
N ALA A 216 -10.41 -0.21 4.42
CA ALA A 216 -11.49 0.71 4.75
C ALA A 216 -11.58 1.83 3.69
N LYS A 217 -10.43 2.42 3.32
CA LYS A 217 -10.37 3.44 2.26
C LYS A 217 -10.82 2.88 0.90
N LEU A 218 -10.39 1.68 0.55
CA LEU A 218 -10.83 1.01 -0.69
C LEU A 218 -12.34 0.78 -0.72
N ALA A 219 -12.95 0.38 0.41
CA ALA A 219 -14.39 0.19 0.53
C ALA A 219 -15.15 1.51 0.29
N TRP A 220 -14.70 2.60 0.90
CA TRP A 220 -15.29 3.93 0.70
C TRP A 220 -15.23 4.37 -0.76
N ARG A 221 -14.11 4.12 -1.44
CA ARG A 221 -13.96 4.39 -2.88
C ARG A 221 -14.93 3.60 -3.76
N LEU A 222 -15.39 2.45 -3.30
CA LEU A 222 -16.36 1.59 -3.98
C LEU A 222 -17.81 1.86 -3.52
N GLY A 223 -18.04 2.94 -2.75
CA GLY A 223 -19.35 3.36 -2.27
C GLY A 223 -19.84 2.60 -1.04
N ILE A 224 -18.95 1.92 -0.32
CA ILE A 224 -19.25 1.20 0.92
C ILE A 224 -18.58 1.93 2.07
N GLU A 225 -19.31 2.87 2.67
CA GLU A 225 -18.84 3.64 3.82
C GLU A 225 -18.88 2.77 5.09
N VAL A 226 -17.82 1.98 5.29
CA VAL A 226 -17.62 1.15 6.49
C VAL A 226 -17.32 1.99 7.72
N GLU A 227 -17.81 1.56 8.87
CA GLU A 227 -17.59 2.16 10.19
C GLU A 227 -16.88 1.17 11.10
N VAL A 228 -15.65 1.49 11.53
CA VAL A 228 -14.87 0.64 12.43
C VAL A 228 -14.38 1.47 13.59
N ASN A 229 -14.77 1.11 14.81
CA ASN A 229 -14.36 1.83 16.01
C ASN A 229 -12.97 1.39 16.48
N SER A 230 -11.93 1.87 15.80
CA SER A 230 -10.54 1.59 16.17
C SER A 230 -9.65 2.81 15.95
N PRO A 231 -8.78 3.18 16.91
CA PRO A 231 -7.82 4.26 16.71
C PRO A 231 -6.80 3.95 15.61
N LEU A 232 -6.66 2.68 15.21
CA LEU A 232 -5.78 2.24 14.13
C LEU A 232 -6.36 2.49 12.72
N ILE A 233 -7.62 2.91 12.64
CA ILE A 233 -8.30 3.32 11.40
C ILE A 233 -8.94 4.70 11.65
N PRO A 234 -8.17 5.79 11.56
CA PRO A 234 -8.70 7.13 11.77
C PRO A 234 -9.75 7.46 10.70
N LYS A 235 -11.01 7.64 11.12
CA LYS A 235 -12.14 7.83 10.20
C LYS A 235 -11.99 9.08 9.32
N GLU A 236 -11.28 10.08 9.80
CA GLU A 236 -11.11 11.38 9.14
C GLU A 236 -10.29 11.30 7.84
N ILE A 237 -9.49 10.24 7.65
CA ILE A 237 -8.75 10.03 6.38
C ILE A 237 -9.56 9.23 5.36
N LEU A 238 -10.70 8.64 5.74
CA LEU A 238 -11.51 7.78 4.87
C LEU A 238 -12.30 8.56 3.79
N PRO A 239 -12.88 9.76 4.04
CA PRO A 239 -13.56 10.55 3.01
C PRO A 239 -12.72 10.73 1.75
N ILE A 240 -13.34 10.56 0.58
CA ILE A 240 -12.67 10.69 -0.71
C ILE A 240 -12.57 12.17 -1.09
N GLU A 241 -11.47 12.78 -0.69
CA GLU A 241 -11.24 14.23 -0.83
C GLU A 241 -9.81 14.45 -1.37
N PRO A 242 -9.62 14.41 -2.71
CA PRO A 242 -8.34 14.70 -3.33
C PRO A 242 -7.83 16.09 -2.95
N LEU A 243 -6.52 16.26 -2.80
CA LEU A 243 -5.91 17.57 -2.61
C LEU A 243 -6.03 18.44 -3.87
N ASP A 244 -6.17 19.75 -3.69
CA ASP A 244 -6.15 20.73 -4.79
C ASP A 244 -4.82 20.71 -5.55
N ASN A 245 -3.72 20.49 -4.83
CA ASN A 245 -2.37 20.40 -5.37
C ASN A 245 -1.55 19.34 -4.64
N TYR A 246 -0.77 18.56 -5.40
CA TYR A 246 0.15 17.56 -4.88
C TYR A 246 1.58 18.00 -5.18
N GLU A 247 2.18 18.80 -4.30
CA GLU A 247 3.54 19.30 -4.48
C GLU A 247 4.57 18.15 -4.34
N ILE A 248 5.35 17.91 -5.39
CA ILE A 248 6.41 16.89 -5.39
C ILE A 248 7.70 17.56 -4.94
N PRO A 249 8.30 17.27 -3.78
CA PRO A 249 9.48 18.00 -3.30
C PRO A 249 10.80 17.56 -4.00
N TYR A 250 10.82 16.41 -4.65
CA TYR A 250 12.03 15.81 -5.20
C TYR A 250 12.19 16.06 -6.69
N ASN A 251 13.22 16.81 -7.09
CA ASN A 251 13.46 17.14 -8.50
C ASN A 251 13.62 15.89 -9.39
N PHE A 252 14.21 14.81 -8.89
CA PHE A 252 14.35 13.55 -9.64
C PHE A 252 13.03 12.81 -9.90
N LEU A 253 11.93 13.18 -9.21
CA LEU A 253 10.58 12.69 -9.50
C LEU A 253 9.81 13.60 -10.46
N ARG A 254 10.28 14.83 -10.69
CA ARG A 254 9.61 15.84 -11.54
C ARG A 254 9.93 15.67 -13.03
N GLN A 255 10.61 14.60 -13.44
CA GLN A 255 11.03 14.40 -14.83
C GLN A 255 10.00 13.60 -15.63
N GLU A 256 9.31 14.37 -16.49
CA GLU A 256 8.56 14.10 -17.75
C GLU A 256 7.60 12.90 -17.84
#